data_AF-A0A183F5D0-F1
#
_entry.id   AF-A0A183F5D0-F1
#
_cell.length_a   1.000
_cell.length_b   1.000
_cell.length_c   1.000
_cell.angle_alpha   90.00
_cell.angle_beta   90.00
_cell.angle_gamma   90.00
#
_symmetry.space_group_name_H-M   'P 1'
#
loop_
_entity.id
_entity.type
_entity.pdbx_description
1 polymer ?
#
loop_
_entity_poly.entity_id
_entity_poly.type
_entity_poly.pdbx_seq_one_letter_code
_entity_poly.pdbx_strand_id
1 'polypeptide(L)'
;METKMLWWTAGVTRLDRVGKRQRFGVAPIAEKLREARFRWYGHVLRANDNTVRKICLNLGVPGKRPRGRPKQCWLDVLHLDLKMAVHPDQAFGRENWRHHIRRADPATKRGRR
;
A
#
# COMPACT_ATOMS: atom_id res chain seq x y z
N MET A 1 -4.99 35.36 14.78
CA MET A 1 -3.52 35.46 14.95
C MET A 1 -2.97 34.42 15.94
N GLU A 2 -3.69 33.34 16.25
CA GLU A 2 -3.43 32.53 17.45
C GLU A 2 -2.74 31.19 17.18
N THR A 3 -3.07 30.50 16.08
CA THR A 3 -2.56 29.15 15.84
C THR A 3 -1.08 29.14 15.50
N LYS A 4 -0.58 30.14 14.76
CA LYS A 4 0.83 30.17 14.35
C LYS A 4 1.76 30.40 15.55
N MET A 5 1.41 31.29 16.47
CA MET A 5 2.18 31.60 17.70
C MET A 5 2.24 30.40 18.65
N LEU A 6 1.12 29.70 18.84
CA LEU A 6 1.07 28.48 19.67
C LEU A 6 2.02 27.38 19.18
N TRP A 7 2.29 27.31 17.87
CA TRP A 7 3.20 26.30 17.32
C TRP A 7 4.67 26.67 17.56
N TRP A 8 4.99 27.96 17.57
CA TRP A 8 6.32 28.46 17.89
C TRP A 8 6.64 28.25 19.37
N THR A 9 5.71 28.55 20.29
CA THR A 9 5.90 28.33 21.73
C THR A 9 5.95 26.86 22.11
N ALA A 10 5.18 26.00 21.43
CA ALA A 10 5.21 24.55 21.66
C ALA A 10 6.42 23.84 21.01
N GLY A 11 7.31 24.55 20.31
CA GLY A 11 8.50 23.97 19.69
C GLY A 11 8.20 22.91 18.62
N VAL A 12 7.01 22.94 18.01
CA VAL A 12 6.58 21.89 17.08
C VAL A 12 7.38 21.99 15.77
N THR A 13 8.34 21.10 15.61
CA THR A 13 9.22 21.07 14.43
C THR A 13 8.59 20.29 13.28
N ARG A 14 9.18 20.40 12.08
CA ARG A 14 8.80 19.56 10.93
C ARG A 14 8.96 18.06 11.25
N LEU A 15 9.92 17.69 12.12
CA LEU A 15 10.13 16.32 12.58
C LEU A 15 8.96 15.82 13.45
N ASP A 16 8.31 16.68 14.24
CA ASP A 16 7.12 16.28 15.03
C ASP A 16 5.90 16.00 14.15
N ARG A 17 5.89 16.49 12.92
CA ARG A 17 4.84 16.17 11.93
C ARG A 17 5.12 14.84 11.22
N VAL A 18 6.39 14.47 11.06
CA VAL A 18 6.81 13.23 10.40
C VAL A 18 6.84 12.11 11.45
N GLY A 19 6.09 11.03 11.23
CA GLY A 19 6.16 9.87 12.13
C GLY A 19 5.22 9.88 13.33
N LYS A 20 4.21 10.77 13.38
CA LYS A 20 3.10 10.66 14.36
C LYS A 20 2.54 9.24 14.42
N ARG A 21 2.34 8.61 13.26
CA ARG A 21 1.92 7.21 13.12
C ARG A 21 2.88 6.22 13.79
N GLN A 22 4.17 6.39 13.57
CA GLN A 22 5.20 5.50 14.12
C GLN A 22 5.27 5.59 15.65
N ARG A 23 5.10 6.79 16.23
CA ARG A 23 4.97 6.97 17.69
C ARG A 23 3.80 6.18 18.29
N PHE A 24 2.70 6.01 17.54
CA PHE A 24 1.53 5.23 17.97
C PHE A 24 1.60 3.74 17.57
N GLY A 25 2.73 3.26 17.03
CA GLY A 25 2.84 1.88 16.53
C GLY A 25 2.00 1.59 15.28
N VAL A 26 1.51 2.63 14.59
CA VAL A 26 0.83 2.50 13.29
C VAL A 26 1.88 2.35 12.21
N ALA A 27 1.71 1.33 11.35
CA ALA A 27 2.58 1.15 10.19
C ALA A 27 2.65 2.42 9.32
N PRO A 28 3.82 2.72 8.71
CA PRO A 28 3.95 3.82 7.77
C PRO A 28 2.91 3.76 6.64
N ILE A 29 2.52 4.93 6.12
CA ILE A 29 1.49 5.00 5.07
C ILE A 29 1.86 4.21 3.81
N ALA A 30 3.16 4.20 3.46
CA ALA A 30 3.67 3.46 2.31
C ALA A 30 3.41 1.95 2.45
N GLU A 31 3.59 1.40 3.65
CA GLU A 31 3.33 -0.03 3.92
C GLU A 31 1.84 -0.35 3.84
N LYS A 32 0.98 0.55 4.32
CA LYS A 32 -0.47 0.38 4.20
C LYS A 32 -0.96 0.46 2.76
N LEU A 33 -0.37 1.34 1.95
CA LEU A 33 -0.65 1.40 0.52
C LEU A 33 -0.16 0.14 -0.21
N ARG A 34 0.97 -0.44 0.20
CA ARG A 34 1.44 -1.74 -0.30
C ARG A 34 0.49 -2.87 0.09
N GLU A 35 0.06 -2.94 1.35
CA GLU A 35 -0.92 -3.92 1.83
C GLU A 35 -2.23 -3.84 1.03
N ALA A 36 -2.77 -2.63 0.80
CA ALA A 36 -3.98 -2.43 0.00
C ALA A 36 -3.82 -2.92 -1.45
N ARG A 37 -2.66 -2.66 -2.07
CA ARG A 37 -2.35 -3.14 -3.42
C ARG A 37 -2.28 -4.65 -3.50
N PHE A 38 -1.63 -5.32 -2.55
CA PHE A 38 -1.62 -6.78 -2.50
C PHE A 38 -3.00 -7.38 -2.20
N ARG A 39 -3.83 -6.73 -1.37
CA ARG A 39 -5.22 -7.17 -1.15
C ARG A 39 -6.02 -7.15 -2.47
N TRP A 40 -5.91 -6.08 -3.24
CA TRP A 40 -6.56 -5.97 -4.54
C TRP A 40 -5.99 -6.98 -5.54
N TYR A 41 -4.66 -7.08 -5.65
CA TYR A 41 -3.99 -7.99 -6.57
C TYR A 41 -4.35 -9.46 -6.31
N GLY A 42 -4.28 -9.91 -5.06
CA GLY A 42 -4.68 -11.26 -4.70
C GLY A 42 -6.18 -11.51 -4.89
N HIS A 43 -7.03 -10.49 -4.78
CA HIS A 43 -8.44 -10.61 -5.15
C HIS A 43 -8.60 -10.83 -6.66
N VAL A 44 -7.86 -10.10 -7.50
CA VAL A 44 -7.90 -10.26 -8.96
C VAL A 44 -7.31 -11.60 -9.41
N LEU A 45 -6.18 -12.05 -8.85
CA LEU A 45 -5.58 -13.34 -9.20
C LEU A 45 -6.51 -14.53 -8.96
N ARG A 46 -7.29 -14.49 -7.89
CA ARG A 46 -8.27 -15.54 -7.52
C ARG A 46 -9.60 -15.41 -8.26
N ALA A 47 -9.81 -14.35 -9.02
CA ALA A 47 -11.02 -14.22 -9.84
C ALA A 47 -10.92 -15.16 -11.07
N ASN A 48 -12.09 -15.51 -11.63
CA ASN A 48 -12.16 -16.26 -12.87
C ASN A 48 -11.56 -15.45 -14.03
N ASP A 49 -10.98 -16.14 -15.02
CA ASP A 49 -10.27 -15.51 -16.13
C ASP A 49 -11.16 -14.60 -16.99
N ASN A 50 -12.47 -14.88 -17.04
CA ASN A 50 -13.44 -14.10 -17.79
C ASN A 50 -13.87 -12.80 -17.07
N THR A 51 -13.35 -12.54 -15.86
CA THR A 51 -13.69 -11.32 -15.12
C THR A 51 -12.97 -10.14 -15.73
N VAL A 52 -13.68 -9.03 -15.97
CA VAL A 52 -13.11 -7.78 -16.52
C VAL A 52 -11.81 -7.36 -15.80
N ARG A 53 -11.75 -7.49 -14.47
CA ARG A 53 -10.56 -7.13 -13.68
C ARG A 53 -9.33 -7.96 -14.05
N LYS A 54 -9.49 -9.27 -14.30
CA LYS A 54 -8.39 -10.18 -14.63
C LYS A 54 -7.94 -10.00 -16.07
N ILE A 55 -8.90 -9.76 -16.97
CA ILE A 55 -8.62 -9.34 -18.35
C ILE A 55 -7.84 -8.03 -18.37
N CYS A 56 -8.30 -6.99 -17.66
CA CYS A 56 -7.60 -5.70 -17.58
C CYS A 56 -6.20 -5.80 -16.96
N LEU A 57 -5.99 -6.71 -16.01
CA LEU A 57 -4.67 -6.94 -15.41
C LEU A 57 -3.68 -7.52 -16.43
N ASN A 58 -4.16 -8.40 -17.31
CA ASN A 58 -3.35 -9.07 -18.34
C ASN A 58 -3.30 -8.29 -19.67
N LEU A 59 -4.11 -7.25 -19.81
CA LEU A 59 -4.20 -6.47 -21.04
C LEU A 59 -2.92 -5.65 -21.25
N GLY A 60 -2.12 -6.02 -22.26
CA GLY A 60 -1.05 -5.17 -22.77
C GLY A 60 -1.63 -4.06 -23.64
N VAL A 61 -1.55 -2.80 -23.19
CA VAL A 61 -1.94 -1.66 -24.01
C VAL A 61 -0.89 -1.46 -25.10
N PRO A 62 -1.24 -1.55 -26.40
CA PRO A 62 -0.28 -1.35 -27.48
C PRO A 62 0.22 0.09 -27.49
N GLY A 63 1.52 0.27 -27.68
CA GLY A 63 2.17 1.58 -27.72
C GLY A 63 3.50 1.60 -26.99
N LYS A 64 4.41 2.49 -27.43
CA LYS A 64 5.69 2.71 -26.75
C LYS A 64 5.50 3.78 -25.69
N ARG A 65 6.01 3.53 -24.47
CA ARG A 65 6.07 4.57 -23.44
C ARG A 65 7.00 5.70 -23.91
N PRO A 66 6.71 6.96 -23.60
CA PRO A 66 7.56 8.08 -24.01
C PRO A 66 8.97 7.91 -23.44
N ARG A 67 9.96 8.31 -24.24
CA ARG A 67 11.37 8.27 -23.86
C ARG A 67 11.62 9.36 -22.79
N GLY A 68 12.32 9.02 -21.72
CA GLY A 68 12.56 9.91 -20.57
C GLY A 68 12.08 9.30 -19.25
N ARG A 69 11.52 10.11 -18.35
CA ARG A 69 10.89 9.63 -17.10
C ARG A 69 9.38 9.45 -17.30
N PRO A 70 8.91 8.26 -17.73
CA PRO A 70 7.48 8.01 -17.83
C PRO A 70 6.81 8.09 -16.46
N LYS A 71 5.52 8.45 -16.45
CA LYS A 71 4.72 8.40 -15.23
C LYS A 71 4.67 6.96 -14.73
N GLN A 72 4.80 6.80 -13.42
CA GLN A 72 4.76 5.50 -12.77
C GLN A 72 3.34 4.92 -12.85
N CYS A 73 3.19 3.76 -13.47
CA CYS A 73 1.92 3.05 -13.53
C CYS A 73 1.76 2.15 -12.31
N TRP A 74 0.50 1.81 -12.00
CA TRP A 74 0.18 0.91 -10.88
C TRP A 74 0.92 -0.44 -10.99
N LEU A 75 0.99 -1.01 -12.21
CA LEU A 75 1.73 -2.24 -12.49
C LEU A 75 3.23 -2.11 -12.20
N ASP A 76 3.85 -0.98 -12.52
CA ASP A 76 5.29 -0.78 -12.26
C ASP A 76 5.58 -0.84 -10.76
N VAL A 77 4.70 -0.25 -9.94
CA VAL A 77 4.85 -0.26 -8.48
C VAL A 77 4.52 -1.62 -7.89
N LEU A 78 3.52 -2.31 -8.44
CA LEU A 78 3.19 -3.68 -8.04
C LEU A 78 4.38 -4.62 -8.30
N HIS A 79 5.00 -4.57 -9.47
CA HIS A 79 6.16 -5.41 -9.80
C HIS A 79 7.33 -5.16 -8.83
N LEU A 80 7.57 -3.89 -8.48
CA LEU A 80 8.57 -3.55 -7.48
C LEU A 80 8.23 -4.17 -6.11
N ASP A 81 6.98 -4.06 -5.67
CA ASP A 81 6.57 -4.63 -4.38
C ASP A 81 6.62 -6.16 -4.36
N LEU A 82 6.19 -6.82 -5.45
CA LEU A 82 6.28 -8.27 -5.59
C LEU A 82 7.73 -8.74 -5.48
N LYS A 83 8.66 -8.07 -6.19
CA LYS A 83 10.09 -8.35 -6.12
C LYS A 83 10.67 -8.24 -4.71
N MET A 84 10.11 -7.36 -3.87
CA MET A 84 10.61 -7.10 -2.53
C MET A 84 10.01 -8.00 -1.43
N ALA A 85 8.88 -8.68 -1.68
CA ALA A 85 8.08 -9.19 -0.57
C ALA A 85 7.45 -10.58 -0.76
N VAL A 86 6.82 -10.86 -1.91
CA VAL A 86 5.89 -12.01 -2.02
C VAL A 86 5.84 -12.51 -3.46
N HIS A 87 5.88 -13.83 -3.65
CA HIS A 87 5.66 -14.43 -4.97
C HIS A 87 4.16 -14.48 -5.31
N PRO A 88 3.72 -14.19 -6.55
CA PRO A 88 2.31 -14.20 -6.94
C PRO A 88 1.56 -15.49 -6.60
N ASP A 89 2.21 -16.66 -6.68
CA ASP A 89 1.59 -17.96 -6.41
C ASP A 89 1.10 -18.11 -4.97
N GLN A 90 1.70 -17.38 -4.03
CA GLN A 90 1.27 -17.37 -2.64
C GLN A 90 -0.12 -16.73 -2.47
N ALA A 91 -0.65 -16.05 -3.50
CA ALA A 91 -1.98 -15.46 -3.47
C ALA A 91 -3.11 -16.50 -3.43
N PHE A 92 -2.89 -17.73 -3.88
CA PHE A 92 -3.93 -18.76 -3.85
C PHE A 92 -4.24 -19.23 -2.41
N GLY A 93 -3.20 -19.34 -1.57
CA GLY A 93 -3.35 -19.60 -0.13
C GLY A 93 -3.84 -18.35 0.63
N ARG A 94 -5.14 -18.28 0.95
CA ARG A 94 -5.74 -17.07 1.57
C ARG A 94 -5.09 -16.68 2.90
N GLU A 95 -4.79 -17.67 3.74
CA GLU A 95 -4.21 -17.43 5.07
C GLU A 95 -2.75 -16.97 4.95
N ASN A 96 -1.95 -17.68 4.16
CA ASN A 96 -0.56 -17.30 3.87
C ASN A 96 -0.49 -15.90 3.25
N TRP A 97 -1.34 -15.62 2.27
CA TRP A 97 -1.43 -14.29 1.65
C TRP A 97 -1.75 -13.21 2.68
N ARG A 98 -2.76 -13.44 3.54
CA ARG A 98 -3.12 -12.50 4.61
C ARG A 98 -1.97 -12.28 5.58
N HIS A 99 -1.27 -13.35 5.97
CA HIS A 99 -0.15 -13.27 6.90
C HIS A 99 1.01 -12.44 6.31
N HIS A 100 1.39 -12.68 5.06
CA HIS A 100 2.51 -11.98 4.40
C HIS A 100 2.23 -10.50 4.11
N ILE A 101 0.99 -10.16 3.74
CA ILE A 101 0.67 -8.78 3.33
C ILE A 101 0.30 -7.89 4.52
N ARG A 102 -0.15 -8.47 5.65
CA ARG A 102 -0.68 -7.71 6.78
C ARG A 102 0.41 -6.84 7.39
N ARG A 103 0.12 -5.56 7.55
CA ARG A 103 0.98 -4.61 8.27
C ARG A 103 0.28 -4.17 9.54
N ALA A 104 1.04 -3.91 10.59
CA ALA A 104 0.49 -3.57 11.90
C ALA A 104 -0.47 -2.37 11.80
N ASP A 105 -1.66 -2.52 12.38
CA ASP A 105 -2.55 -1.41 12.68
C ASP A 105 -2.95 -1.51 14.16
N PRO A 106 -2.56 -0.53 15.00
CA PRO A 106 -2.90 -0.56 16.42
C PRO A 106 -4.42 -0.44 16.65
N ALA A 107 -5.21 -0.04 15.65
CA ALA A 107 -6.66 0.09 15.78
C ALA A 107 -7.37 -1.23 16.14
N THR A 108 -6.79 -2.39 15.79
CA THR A 108 -7.37 -3.71 16.12
C THR A 108 -7.32 -4.08 17.61
N LYS A 109 -6.65 -3.30 18.47
CA LYS A 109 -6.64 -3.49 19.94
C LYS A 109 -7.68 -2.64 20.69
N ARG A 110 -8.71 -2.08 20.02
CA ARG A 110 -9.86 -1.56 20.77
C ARG A 110 -10.69 -2.75 21.24
N GLY A 111 -10.63 -2.98 22.56
CA GLY A 111 -11.25 -4.10 23.24
C GLY A 111 -12.72 -4.25 22.87
N ARG A 112 -13.12 -5.51 22.67
CA ARG A 112 -14.51 -5.91 22.82
C ARG A 112 -14.88 -5.58 24.27
N ARG A 113 -15.69 -4.55 24.47
CA ARG A 113 -16.50 -4.34 25.66
C ARG A 113 -17.93 -4.72 25.31
#